data_AF-I3TE11-F1
#
_entry.id   AF-I3TE11-F1
#
_cell.length_a   1.000
_cell.length_b   1.000
_cell.length_c   1.000
_cell.angle_alpha   90.00
_cell.angle_beta   90.00
_cell.angle_gamma   90.00
#
_symmetry.space_group_name_H-M   'P 1'
#
loop_
_entity.id
_entity.type
_entity.pdbx_description
1 polymer ?
#
loop_
_entity_poly.entity_id
_entity_poly.type
_entity_poly.pdbx_seq_one_letter_code
_entity_poly.pdbx_strand_id
1 'polypeptide(L)' 'MKVRFEGVIVSFESMDERRVQVYGSIEGAPAEFTLVVSEDKFNELLRLGIGQRIEGEAIKVSDSPLVLRLD' A
#
# COMPACT_ATOMS: atom_id res chain seq x y z
N MET A 1 2.13 -4.93 13.65
CA MET A 1 1.16 -4.04 14.34
C MET A 1 0.11 -3.61 13.32
N LYS A 2 -1.19 -3.64 13.65
CA LYS A 2 -2.21 -3.10 12.73
C LYS A 2 -2.17 -1.58 12.73
N VAL A 3 -2.26 -0.98 11.55
CA VAL A 3 -2.28 0.47 11.33
C VAL A 3 -3.31 0.83 10.26
N ARG A 4 -3.91 2.00 10.39
CA ARG A 4 -4.74 2.64 9.37
C ARG A 4 -3.88 3.45 8.42
N PHE A 5 -4.18 3.35 7.13
CA PHE A 5 -3.54 4.15 6.10
C PHE A 5 -4.57 4.77 5.16
N GLU A 6 -4.18 5.87 4.54
CA GLU A 6 -4.82 6.44 3.37
C GLU A 6 -3.76 7.03 2.46
N GLY A 7 -3.99 7.05 1.15
CA GLY A 7 -3.02 7.63 0.23
C GLY A 7 -3.37 7.44 -1.22
N VAL A 8 -2.47 7.89 -2.09
CA VAL A 8 -2.61 7.82 -3.54
C VAL A 8 -1.62 6.78 -4.08
N ILE A 9 -2.10 5.95 -5.00
CA ILE A 9 -1.26 4.98 -5.70
C ILE A 9 -0.27 5.71 -6.61
N VAL A 10 1.02 5.43 -6.43
CA VAL A 10 2.11 6.04 -7.21
C VAL A 10 2.65 5.07 -8.27
N SER A 11 2.81 3.79 -7.92
CA SER A 11 3.32 2.78 -8.86
C SER A 11 2.92 1.36 -8.46
N PHE A 12 3.14 0.44 -9.38
CA PHE A 12 2.93 -0.99 -9.21
C PHE A 12 4.21 -1.74 -9.55
N GLU A 13 4.57 -2.72 -8.73
CA GLU A 13 5.72 -3.61 -8.91
C GLU A 13 5.28 -5.06 -8.69
N SER A 14 5.78 -5.99 -9.51
CA SER A 14 5.29 -7.38 -9.50
C SER A 14 6.35 -8.46 -9.67
N MET A 15 7.65 -8.13 -9.56
CA MET A 15 8.73 -9.09 -9.81
C MET A 15 8.73 -10.27 -8.84
N ASP A 16 8.70 -10.01 -7.52
CA ASP A 16 8.71 -11.07 -6.49
C ASP A 16 7.39 -11.14 -5.71
N GLU A 17 6.85 -9.97 -5.37
CA GLU A 17 5.58 -9.81 -4.63
C GLU A 17 4.73 -8.75 -5.34
N ARG A 18 3.42 -8.78 -5.09
CA ARG A 18 2.50 -7.77 -5.58
C ARG A 18 2.58 -6.53 -4.68
N ARG A 19 3.33 -5.54 -5.16
CA ARG A 19 3.71 -4.33 -4.41
C ARG A 19 3.10 -3.09 -5.04
N VAL A 20 2.52 -2.24 -4.19
CA VAL A 20 1.93 -0.96 -4.59
C VAL A 20 2.61 0.14 -3.80
N GLN A 21 3.21 1.12 -4.47
CA GLN A 21 3.78 2.28 -3.79
C GLN A 21 2.68 3.31 -3.55
N VAL A 22 2.63 3.83 -2.33
CA VAL A 22 1.60 4.77 -1.88
C VAL A 22 2.23 5.98 -1.23
N TYR A 23 1.76 7.16 -1.63
CA TYR A 23 2.06 8.42 -0.97
C TYR A 23 0.82 8.91 -0.22
N GLY A 24 0.92 9.09 1.09
CA GLY A 24 -0.24 9.43 1.91
C GLY A 24 0.08 9.57 3.39
N SER A 25 -0.69 8.89 4.24
CA SER A 25 -0.51 8.90 5.68
C SER A 25 -0.75 7.53 6.33
N ILE A 26 -0.09 7.31 7.47
CA ILE A 26 -0.32 6.18 8.37
C ILE A 26 -0.60 6.75 9.76
N GLU A 27 -1.72 6.36 10.37
CA GLU A 27 -2.16 6.91 11.66
C GLU A 27 -2.17 8.46 11.68
N GLY A 28 -2.53 9.07 10.54
CA GLY A 28 -2.57 10.52 10.35
C GLY A 28 -1.21 11.21 10.14
N ALA A 29 -0.09 10.49 10.24
CA ALA A 29 1.24 11.02 9.97
C ALA A 29 1.60 10.85 8.47
N PRO A 30 2.08 11.90 7.78
CA PRO A 30 2.52 11.80 6.39
C PRO A 30 3.59 10.72 6.20
N ALA A 31 3.43 9.90 5.16
CA ALA A 31 4.32 8.79 4.87
C ALA A 31 4.30 8.39 3.38
N GLU A 32 5.43 7.87 2.91
CA GLU A 32 5.52 7.07 1.68
C GLU A 32 5.80 5.62 2.09
N PHE A 33 5.04 4.68 1.53
CA PHE A 33 5.11 3.29 1.96
C PHE A 33 4.75 2.32 0.85
N THR A 34 5.27 1.09 0.97
CA THR A 34 4.92 -0.02 0.11
C THR A 34 3.80 -0.84 0.73
N LEU A 35 2.72 -1.07 -0.01
CA LEU A 35 1.71 -2.09 0.28
C LEU A 35 2.07 -3.39 -0.42
N VAL A 36 2.25 -4.46 0.34
CA VAL A 36 2.27 -5.84 -0.15
C VAL A 36 0.85 -6.38 -0.04
N VAL A 37 0.30 -6.85 -1.15
CA VAL A 37 -1.11 -7.26 -1.24
C VAL A 37 -1.25 -8.65 -1.89
N SER A 38 -2.43 -9.26 -1.76
CA SER A 38 -2.77 -10.48 -2.53
C SER A 38 -2.89 -10.19 -4.03
N GLU A 39 -2.82 -11.23 -4.87
CA GLU A 39 -2.97 -11.08 -6.33
C GLU A 39 -4.33 -10.49 -6.72
N ASP A 40 -5.41 -10.95 -6.09
CA ASP A 40 -6.76 -10.43 -6.33
C ASP A 40 -6.84 -8.94 -6.01
N LYS A 41 -6.28 -8.53 -4.86
CA LYS A 41 -6.26 -7.13 -4.46
C LYS A 41 -5.36 -6.30 -5.37
N PHE A 42 -4.22 -6.82 -5.80
CA PHE A 42 -3.37 -6.15 -6.76
C PHE A 42 -4.08 -5.88 -8.08
N ASN A 43 -4.81 -6.88 -8.60
CA ASN A 43 -5.59 -6.75 -9.82
C ASN A 43 -6.76 -5.77 -9.66
N GLU A 44 -7.39 -5.72 -8.48
CA GLU A 44 -8.36 -4.68 -8.14
C GLU A 44 -7.74 -3.28 -8.20
N LEU A 45 -6.61 -3.08 -7.52
CA LEU A 45 -5.91 -1.80 -7.47
C LEU A 45 -5.37 -1.37 -8.85
N LEU A 46 -4.87 -2.32 -9.65
CA LEU A 46 -4.46 -2.07 -11.04
C LEU A 46 -5.61 -1.54 -11.90
N ARG A 47 -6.83 -2.07 -11.72
CA ARG A 47 -8.02 -1.57 -12.43
C ARG A 47 -8.41 -0.15 -12.01
N LEU A 48 -8.13 0.24 -10.77
CA LEU A 48 -8.32 1.61 -10.29
C LEU A 48 -7.28 2.56 -10.90
N GLY A 49 -6.03 2.11 -10.99
CA GLY A 49 -4.92 2.80 -11.66
C GLY A 49 -4.12 3.74 -10.77
N ILE A 50 -3.01 4.24 -11.31
CA ILE A 50 -2.13 5.24 -10.66
C ILE A 50 -2.92 6.55 -10.48
N GLY A 51 -2.70 7.23 -9.36
CA GLY A 51 -3.40 8.46 -9.00
C GLY A 51 -4.70 8.23 -8.24
N GLN A 52 -5.15 6.98 -8.08
CA GLN A 52 -6.32 6.71 -7.26
C GLN A 52 -6.05 6.75 -5.76
N ARG A 53 -7.04 7.27 -5.02
CA ARG A 53 -7.03 7.28 -3.56
C ARG A 53 -7.50 5.94 -3.02
N ILE A 54 -6.75 5.41 -2.06
CA ILE A 54 -7.06 4.16 -1.35
C ILE A 54 -6.88 4.36 0.15
N GLU A 55 -7.58 3.55 0.93
CA GLU A 55 -7.51 3.53 2.39
C GLU A 55 -7.78 2.12 2.92
N GLY A 56 -7.32 1.84 4.14
CA GLY A 56 -7.55 0.54 4.76
C GLY A 56 -6.81 0.34 6.07
N GLU A 57 -6.95 -0.86 6.62
CA GLU A 57 -6.19 -1.33 7.77
C GLU A 57 -5.22 -2.42 7.33
N ALA A 58 -3.94 -2.26 7.64
CA ALA A 58 -2.88 -3.17 7.23
C ALA A 58 -1.95 -3.51 8.40
N ILE A 59 -1.19 -4.58 8.27
CA ILE A 59 -0.18 -4.97 9.24
C ILE A 59 1.14 -4.32 8.84
N LYS A 60 1.71 -3.49 9.71
CA LYS A 60 3.07 -3.00 9.52
C LYS A 60 4.07 -4.15 9.70
N VAL A 61 4.90 -4.38 8.68
CA VAL A 61 5.90 -5.46 8.64
C VAL A 61 7.35 -4.95 8.69
N SER A 62 7.61 -3.70 8.30
CA SER A 62 8.92 -3.06 8.38
C SER A 62 8.76 -1.54 8.51
N ASP A 63 9.65 -0.89 9.27
CA ASP A 63 9.72 0.57 9.41
C ASP A 63 10.82 1.21 8.53
N SER A 64 11.76 0.42 7.99
CA SER A 64 12.83 0.92 7.10
C SER A 64 13.32 -0.17 6.13
N PRO A 65 12.82 -0.22 4.89
CA PRO A 65 11.78 0.64 4.31
C PRO A 65 10.41 0.42 4.98
N LEU A 66 9.52 1.41 4.88
CA LEU A 66 8.19 1.34 5.45
C LEU A 66 7.29 0.45 4.58
N VAL A 67 6.93 -0.72 5.12
CA VAL A 67 6.15 -1.74 4.40
C VAL A 67 4.96 -2.16 5.24
N LEU A 68 3.81 -2.19 4.58
CA LEU A 68 2.53 -2.64 5.11
C LEU A 68 2.07 -3.88 4.32
N ARG A 69 1.43 -4.83 5.01
CA ARG A 69 0.77 -5.98 4.39
C ARG A 69 -0.74 -5.87 4.54
N LEU A 70 -1.44 -5.90 3.42
CA LEU A 70 -2.90 -5.89 3.33
C LEU A 70 -3.34 -7.26 2.81
N ASP A 71 -3.82 -8.09 3.74
CA ASP A 71 -4.37 -9.41 3.45
C ASP A 71 -5.83 -9.31 2.96
#